data_AF-A0A962FA22-F1
#
_entry.id   AF-A0A962FA22-F1
#
_cell.length_a   1.000
_cell.length_b   1.000
_cell.length_c   1.000
_cell.angle_alpha   90.00
_cell.angle_beta   90.00
_cell.angle_gamma   90.00
#
_symmetry.space_group_name_H-M   'P 1'
#
loop_
_entity.id
_entity.type
_entity.pdbx_description
1 polymer ?
#
loop_
_entity_poly.entity_id
_entity_poly.type
_entity_poly.pdbx_seq_one_letter_code
_entity_poly.pdbx_strand_id
1 'polypeptide(L)'
;VEALAARKGCLPSQIALAWVLAQGEDVVAIPGTRFIARLDENLGALDVALSPDEVAELSAAIPPGAASGDRYPTAAMPAVYR
;
A
#
# COMPACT_ATOMS: atom_id res chain seq x y z
N VAL A 1 -2.59 9.20 6.86
CA VAL A 1 -1.65 9.12 5.72
C VAL A 1 -1.18 10.50 5.26
N GLU A 2 -2.07 11.41 4.83
CA GLU A 2 -1.71 12.75 4.32
C GLU A 2 -0.87 13.59 5.29
N ALA A 3 -1.22 13.58 6.59
CA ALA A 3 -0.47 14.29 7.60
C ALA A 3 0.99 13.79 7.71
N LEU A 4 1.21 12.48 7.66
CA LEU A 4 2.55 11.89 7.69
C LEU A 4 3.33 12.20 6.40
N ALA A 5 2.66 12.16 5.25
CA ALA A 5 3.23 12.53 3.96
C ALA A 5 3.75 13.99 3.97
N ALA A 6 2.93 14.91 4.49
CA ALA A 6 3.31 16.31 4.67
C ALA A 6 4.51 16.48 5.62
N ARG A 7 4.55 15.76 6.77
CA ARG A 7 5.69 15.79 7.70
C ARG A 7 7.00 15.32 7.05
N LYS A 8 6.93 14.31 6.17
CA LYS A 8 8.09 13.76 5.46
C LYS A 8 8.40 14.44 4.13
N GLY A 9 7.59 15.40 3.70
CA GLY A 9 7.77 16.10 2.42
C GLY A 9 7.62 15.17 1.21
N CYS A 10 6.77 14.16 1.29
CA CYS A 10 6.55 13.17 0.24
C CYS A 10 5.06 13.05 -0.13
N LEU A 11 4.75 12.26 -1.15
CA LEU A 11 3.37 12.03 -1.59
C LEU A 11 2.68 10.96 -0.73
N PRO A 12 1.35 11.05 -0.52
CA PRO A 12 0.61 10.00 0.18
C PRO A 12 0.76 8.60 -0.44
N SER A 13 0.89 8.51 -1.78
CA SER A 13 1.17 7.26 -2.50
C SER A 13 2.51 6.65 -2.10
N GLN A 14 3.52 7.48 -1.86
CA GLN A 14 4.84 7.04 -1.42
C GLN A 14 4.81 6.51 0.01
N ILE A 15 4.07 7.16 0.91
CA ILE A 15 3.83 6.62 2.27
C ILE A 15 3.16 5.25 2.21
N ALA A 16 2.12 5.09 1.38
CA ALA A 16 1.41 3.83 1.26
C ALA A 16 2.33 2.70 0.75
N LEU A 17 3.12 2.95 -0.30
CA LEU A 17 4.07 1.99 -0.84
C LEU A 17 5.21 1.66 0.14
N ALA A 18 5.79 2.67 0.80
CA ALA A 18 6.82 2.47 1.80
C ALA A 18 6.32 1.60 2.97
N TRP A 19 5.05 1.78 3.38
CA TRP A 19 4.43 0.94 4.41
C TRP A 19 4.26 -0.51 3.97
N VAL A 20 3.87 -0.77 2.71
CA VAL A 20 3.80 -2.13 2.16
C VAL A 20 5.17 -2.80 2.22
N LEU A 21 6.21 -2.11 1.76
CA LEU A 21 7.58 -2.62 1.75
C LEU A 21 8.14 -2.83 3.17
N ALA A 22 7.64 -2.09 4.17
CA ALA A 22 8.03 -2.23 5.56
C ALA A 22 7.41 -3.45 6.28
N GLN A 23 6.48 -4.19 5.66
CA GLN A 23 5.83 -5.34 6.30
C GLN A 23 6.73 -6.58 6.42
N GLY A 24 7.81 -6.66 5.65
CA GLY A 24 8.76 -7.78 5.68
C GLY A 24 9.69 -7.81 4.47
N GLU A 25 10.84 -8.46 4.62
CA GLU A 25 11.82 -8.63 3.53
C GLU A 25 11.29 -9.55 2.41
N ASP A 26 10.25 -10.33 2.69
CA ASP A 26 9.55 -11.22 1.76
C ASP A 26 8.39 -10.54 1.04
N VAL A 27 8.15 -9.25 1.30
CA VAL A 27 7.07 -8.47 0.66
C VAL A 27 7.62 -7.65 -0.50
N VAL A 28 7.04 -7.86 -1.69
CA VAL A 28 7.39 -7.10 -2.90
C VAL A 28 6.17 -6.33 -3.39
N ALA A 29 6.30 -5.00 -3.48
CA ALA A 29 5.27 -4.16 -4.08
C ALA A 29 5.35 -4.19 -5.62
N ILE A 30 4.21 -4.42 -6.28
CA ILE A 30 4.08 -4.45 -7.75
C ILE A 30 3.12 -3.37 -8.26
N PRO A 31 3.37 -2.07 -7.99
CA PRO A 31 2.46 -1.00 -8.40
C PRO A 31 2.44 -0.85 -9.93
N GLY A 32 1.27 -1.10 -10.52
CA GLY A 32 1.04 -0.89 -11.95
C GLY A 32 0.60 0.53 -12.27
N THR A 33 1.18 1.14 -13.30
CA THR A 33 0.75 2.43 -13.84
C THR A 33 1.00 2.51 -15.34
N ARG A 34 0.22 3.33 -16.04
CA ARG A 34 0.41 3.64 -17.47
C ARG A 34 1.10 4.98 -17.73
N PHE A 35 1.43 5.73 -16.68
CA PHE A 35 1.99 7.07 -16.76
C PHE A 35 3.38 7.10 -16.14
N ILE A 36 4.35 7.66 -16.86
CA ILE A 36 5.74 7.76 -16.40
C ILE A 36 5.83 8.59 -15.12
N ALA A 37 5.13 9.73 -15.04
CA ALA A 37 5.13 10.55 -13.83
C ALA A 37 4.70 9.76 -12.57
N ARG A 38 3.73 8.86 -12.71
CA ARG A 38 3.29 7.98 -11.60
C ARG A 38 4.31 6.88 -11.29
N LEU A 39 5.07 6.43 -12.28
CA LEU A 39 6.18 5.50 -12.06
C LEU A 39 7.25 6.19 -11.21
N ASP A 40 7.62 7.42 -11.56
CA ASP A 40 8.60 8.21 -10.80
C ASP A 40 8.11 8.47 -9.36
N GLU A 41 6.84 8.84 -9.20
CA GLU A 41 6.22 8.97 -7.88
C GLU A 41 6.31 7.67 -7.08
N ASN A 42 5.99 6.52 -7.68
CA ASN A 42 6.05 5.22 -7.00
C ASN A 42 7.47 4.82 -6.60
N LEU A 43 8.46 5.09 -7.47
CA LEU A 43 9.87 4.81 -7.20
C LEU A 43 10.39 5.63 -6.02
N GLY A 44 9.94 6.87 -5.87
CA GLY A 44 10.30 7.70 -4.72
C GLY A 44 9.84 7.16 -3.36
N ALA A 45 8.99 6.12 -3.32
CA ALA A 45 8.66 5.41 -2.07
C ALA A 45 9.89 4.70 -1.47
N LEU A 46 10.88 4.33 -2.28
CA LEU A 46 12.10 3.67 -1.82
C LEU A 46 12.98 4.58 -0.95
N ASP A 47 12.85 5.90 -1.12
CA ASP A 47 13.58 6.91 -0.34
C ASP A 47 12.86 7.26 0.99
N VAL A 48 11.66 6.70 1.22
CA VAL A 48 10.86 6.99 2.41
C VAL A 48 11.13 5.95 3.50
N ALA A 49 11.97 6.32 4.46
CA ALA A 49 12.17 5.53 5.68
C ALA A 49 11.03 5.78 6.68
N LEU A 50 10.35 4.71 7.10
CA LEU A 50 9.36 4.73 8.18
C LEU A 50 9.96 4.21 9.47
N SER A 51 9.73 4.90 10.58
CA SER A 51 10.09 4.37 11.91
C SER A 51 9.12 3.25 12.33
N PRO A 52 9.51 2.39 13.29
CA PRO A 52 8.60 1.37 13.83
C PRO A 52 7.27 1.96 14.35
N ASP A 53 7.32 3.14 14.97
CA ASP A 53 6.13 3.83 15.48
C ASP A 53 5.24 4.34 14.34
N GLU A 54 5.83 4.84 13.25
CA GLU A 54 5.07 5.28 12.07
C GLU A 54 4.43 4.09 11.35
N VAL A 55 5.13 2.95 11.28
CA VAL A 55 4.55 1.70 10.75
C VAL A 55 3.37 1.26 11.61
N ALA A 56 3.51 1.32 12.94
CA ALA A 56 2.43 0.98 13.87
C ALA A 56 1.23 1.96 13.76
N GLU A 57 1.48 3.27 13.65
CA GLU A 57 0.46 4.31 13.43
C GLU A 57 -0.37 4.00 12.16
N LEU A 58 0.32 3.68 11.06
CA LEU A 58 -0.33 3.36 9.78
C LEU A 58 -1.11 2.04 9.84
N SER A 59 -0.54 1.00 10.46
CA SER A 59 -1.20 -0.30 10.62
C SER A 59 -2.45 -0.22 11.51
N ALA A 60 -2.48 0.69 12.50
CA ALA A 60 -3.66 0.90 13.34
C ALA A 60 -4.84 1.51 12.58
N ALA A 61 -4.58 2.25 11.50
CA ALA A 61 -5.63 2.84 10.68
C ALA A 61 -6.37 1.80 9.81
N ILE A 62 -5.72 0.68 9.50
CA ILE A 62 -6.29 -0.43 8.71
C ILE A 62 -5.99 -1.75 9.43
N PRO A 63 -6.79 -2.11 10.45
CA PRO A 63 -6.49 -3.30 11.25
C PRO A 63 -6.62 -4.58 10.42
N PRO A 64 -5.93 -5.67 10.82
CA PRO A 64 -6.07 -6.98 10.19
C PRO A 64 -7.55 -7.38 10.04
N GLY A 65 -7.94 -7.75 8.82
CA GLY A 65 -9.31 -8.13 8.50
C GLY A 65 -10.24 -6.98 8.11
N ALA A 66 -9.82 -5.71 8.20
CA ALA A 66 -10.64 -4.56 7.76
C ALA A 66 -11.02 -4.61 6.27
N ALA A 67 -10.20 -5.26 5.45
CA ALA A 67 -10.44 -5.50 4.03
C ALA A 67 -10.75 -6.97 3.70
N SER A 68 -11.15 -7.77 4.70
CA SER A 68 -11.53 -9.17 4.49
C SER A 68 -12.85 -9.25 3.71
N GLY A 69 -12.90 -10.12 2.70
CA GLY A 69 -14.10 -10.35 1.90
C GLY A 69 -13.85 -11.30 0.74
N ASP A 70 -14.93 -11.76 0.11
CA ASP A 70 -14.83 -12.63 -1.05
C ASP A 70 -14.36 -11.84 -2.28
N ARG A 71 -13.46 -12.44 -3.09
CA ARG A 71 -12.99 -11.83 -4.35
C ARG A 71 -14.12 -11.60 -5.37
N TYR A 72 -15.12 -12.46 -5.36
CA TYR A 72 -16.35 -12.35 -6.14
C TYR A 72 -17.53 -12.63 -5.22
N PRO A 73 -18.72 -12.05 -5.48
CA PRO A 73 -19.91 -12.45 -4.75
C PRO A 73 -20.09 -13.97 -4.80
N THR A 74 -20.51 -14.59 -3.69
CA THR A 74 -20.62 -16.06 -3.58
C THR A 74 -21.43 -16.68 -4.71
N ALA A 75 -22.50 -16.01 -5.15
CA ALA A 75 -23.35 -16.44 -6.26
C ALA A 75 -22.66 -16.39 -7.65
N ALA A 76 -21.63 -15.57 -7.82
CA ALA A 76 -20.89 -15.39 -9.07
C ALA A 76 -19.66 -16.30 -9.19
N MET A 77 -19.19 -16.89 -8.07
CA MET A 77 -18.01 -17.77 -8.05
C MET A 77 -18.04 -18.95 -9.04
N PRO A 78 -19.16 -19.67 -9.23
CA PRO A 78 -19.21 -20.80 -10.18
C PRO A 78 -18.93 -20.43 -11.63
N ALA A 79 -19.06 -19.15 -12.01
CA ALA A 79 -18.88 -18.68 -13.38
C ALA A 79 -17.43 -18.27 -13.71
N VAL A 80 -16.52 -18.22 -12.72
CA VAL A 80 -15.15 -17.68 -12.86
C VAL A 80 -14.18 -18.66 -13.53
N TYR A 81 -14.47 -19.97 -13.49
CA TYR A 81 -13.59 -21.04 -14.01
C TYR A 81 -14.27 -21.92 -15.07
N ARG A 82 -15.03 -21.31 -15.98
CA ARG A 82 -15.70 -22.04 -17.06
C ARG A 82 -14.86 -22.14 -18.32
#